data_AF-A0A438D220-F1
#
_entry.id   AF-A0A438D220-F1
#
_cell.length_a   1.000
_cell.length_b   1.000
_cell.length_c   1.000
_cell.angle_alpha   90.00
_cell.angle_beta   90.00
_cell.angle_gamma   90.00
#
_symmetry.space_group_name_H-M   'P 1'
#
loop_
_entity.id
_entity.type
_entity.pdbx_description
1 polymer ?
#
loop_
_entity_poly.entity_id
_entity_poly.type
_entity_poly.pdbx_seq_one_letter_code
_entity_poly.pdbx_strand_id
1 'polypeptide(L)'
;MIGSLILQSYSLRIQEVVVHRDGEDWMIWTVSRTGRGDLASDVTHLSGQPVKDSSTLEKECVEIDIKYEGFIMRQQSQLQQMARQQHRPLPEDLDYYAMTTLSLEAREKLSKIRPQTIGQASRVGGVSPADITALLIILETNRRKAQEQRRCQLLTSVMVDQDKCITAPLPETLNPQKIC
;
A
#
# COMPACT_ATOMS: atom_id res chain seq x y z
N MET A 1 15.99 23.47 39.24
CA MET A 1 17.21 24.21 38.85
C MET A 1 18.39 23.54 39.53
N ILE A 2 19.55 23.43 38.87
CA ILE A 2 20.61 22.41 39.03
C ILE A 2 20.21 21.12 38.28
N GLY A 3 20.70 20.75 37.10
CA GLY A 3 21.63 21.33 36.13
C GLY A 3 21.74 20.29 35.01
N SER A 4 21.10 20.44 33.84
CA SER A 4 21.49 21.26 32.68
C SER A 4 22.91 21.07 32.13
N LEU A 5 23.77 20.24 32.71
CA LEU A 5 25.09 19.94 32.14
C LEU A 5 25.35 18.44 32.24
N ILE A 6 25.12 17.73 31.13
CA ILE A 6 25.89 16.62 30.52
C ILE A 6 25.07 16.19 29.28
N LEU A 7 24.79 17.14 28.38
CA LEU A 7 24.15 16.87 27.09
C LEU A 7 24.99 17.48 25.98
N GLN A 8 26.28 17.16 25.95
CA GLN A 8 27.12 17.65 24.85
C GLN A 8 28.22 16.69 24.38
N SER A 9 28.14 15.38 24.63
CA SER A 9 29.13 14.46 24.04
C SER A 9 28.66 13.08 23.59
N TYR A 10 27.37 12.71 23.69
CA TYR A 10 26.91 11.45 23.10
C TYR A 10 25.64 11.65 22.29
N SER A 11 25.79 11.39 20.98
CA SER A 11 24.78 11.50 19.94
C SER A 11 23.81 10.32 20.01
N LEU A 12 22.96 10.30 21.04
CA LEU A 12 21.87 9.34 21.19
C LEU A 12 20.56 10.14 21.31
N ARG A 13 19.74 10.08 20.26
CA ARG A 13 18.43 10.73 20.21
C ARG A 13 17.38 9.64 20.46
N ILE A 14 16.90 9.54 21.70
CA ILE A 14 15.76 8.68 22.01
C ILE A 14 14.52 9.42 21.53
N GLN A 15 13.80 8.85 20.56
CA GLN A 15 12.49 9.34 20.14
C GLN A 15 11.42 8.33 20.57
N GLU A 16 10.46 8.82 21.32
CA GLU A 16 9.29 8.08 21.76
C GLU A 16 8.26 8.09 20.61
N VAL A 17 7.87 6.90 20.13
CA VAL A 17 6.86 6.76 19.08
C VAL A 17 5.78 5.79 19.59
N VAL A 18 4.59 6.33 19.81
CA VAL A 18 3.40 5.55 20.17
C VAL A 18 2.74 5.06 18.88
N VAL A 19 2.60 3.74 18.74
CA VAL A 19 1.93 3.13 17.57
C VAL A 19 0.63 2.49 18.05
N HIS A 20 -0.49 3.00 17.54
CA HIS A 20 -1.82 2.49 17.85
C HIS A 20 -2.21 1.40 16.84
N ARG A 21 -2.41 0.15 17.29
CA ARG A 21 -2.90 -0.95 16.45
C ARG A 21 -3.89 -1.81 17.24
N ASP A 22 -5.04 -2.10 16.64
CA ASP A 22 -6.06 -3.04 17.14
C ASP A 22 -6.58 -2.75 18.57
N GLY A 23 -6.66 -1.47 18.96
CA GLY A 23 -7.22 -1.05 20.25
C GLY A 23 -6.27 -1.16 21.44
N GLU A 24 -5.01 -1.53 21.20
CA GLU A 24 -3.95 -1.54 22.20
C GLU A 24 -2.85 -0.53 21.83
N ASP A 25 -2.41 0.23 22.83
CA ASP A 25 -1.30 1.18 22.72
C ASP A 25 0.03 0.43 22.89
N TRP A 26 0.77 0.30 21.79
CA TRP A 26 2.10 -0.30 21.82
C TRP A 26 3.15 0.82 21.86
N MET A 27 3.89 0.85 22.96
CA MET A 27 4.96 1.84 23.21
C MET A 27 6.28 1.28 22.70
N ILE A 28 6.81 1.86 21.61
CA ILE A 28 8.03 1.37 20.96
C ILE A 28 9.16 2.38 21.15
N TRP A 29 10.24 1.96 21.79
CA TRP A 29 11.43 2.78 22.00
C TRP A 29 12.38 2.60 20.81
N THR A 30 12.45 3.58 19.91
CA THR A 30 13.39 3.52 18.78
C THR A 30 14.73 4.11 19.21
N VAL A 31 15.74 3.25 19.42
CA VAL A 31 17.11 3.68 19.71
C VAL A 31 17.87 3.83 18.40
N SER A 32 18.15 5.08 18.00
CA SER A 32 19.00 5.37 16.84
C SER A 32 20.41 5.72 17.31
N ARG A 33 21.39 4.91 16.87
CA ARG A 33 22.79 5.01 17.29
C ARG A 33 23.59 5.84 16.28
N THR A 34 24.20 6.94 16.73
CA THR A 34 25.27 7.63 16.01
C THR A 34 26.58 7.41 16.76
N GLY A 35 27.22 6.26 16.55
CA GLY A 35 28.53 5.98 17.16
C GLY A 35 28.95 4.51 17.08
N ARG A 36 30.22 4.31 16.75
CA ARG A 36 30.90 3.01 16.64
C ARG A 36 31.56 2.71 18.00
N GLY A 37 30.83 2.07 18.93
CA GLY A 37 31.32 1.76 20.29
C GLY A 37 30.69 0.49 20.87
N ASP A 38 31.36 -0.17 21.81
CA ASP A 38 30.96 -1.46 22.39
C ASP A 38 29.66 -1.40 23.21
N LEU A 39 28.78 -2.40 23.03
CA LEU A 39 27.44 -2.48 23.62
C LEU A 39 27.40 -2.79 25.13
N ALA A 40 28.46 -3.39 25.69
CA ALA A 40 28.43 -3.93 27.05
C ALA A 40 28.36 -2.83 28.14
N SER A 41 29.02 -1.70 27.91
CA SER A 41 29.00 -0.55 28.81
C SER A 41 27.67 0.23 28.77
N ASP A 42 26.97 0.21 27.64
CA ASP A 42 25.77 1.02 27.42
C ASP A 42 24.52 0.39 28.08
N VAL A 43 24.43 -0.94 28.14
CA VAL A 43 23.29 -1.66 28.75
C VAL A 43 23.24 -1.50 30.28
N THR A 44 24.40 -1.30 30.93
CA THR A 44 24.49 -1.22 32.40
C THR A 44 23.93 0.09 32.96
N HIS A 45 23.89 1.15 32.16
CA HIS A 45 23.42 2.47 32.62
C HIS A 45 21.90 2.67 32.54
N LEU A 46 21.15 1.80 31.85
CA LEU A 46 19.72 2.00 31.58
C LEU A 46 18.76 1.33 32.57
N SER A 47 19.17 0.27 33.29
CA SER A 47 18.26 -0.48 34.17
C SER A 47 18.54 -0.32 35.67
N GLY A 48 19.65 0.29 36.07
CA GLY A 48 20.00 0.49 37.48
C GLY A 48 20.14 -0.80 38.30
N GLN A 49 20.13 -1.97 37.66
CA GLN A 49 20.41 -3.27 38.27
C GLN A 49 21.54 -3.95 37.51
N PRO A 50 22.52 -4.55 38.22
CA PRO A 50 23.53 -5.37 37.55
C PRO A 50 22.79 -6.51 36.84
N VAL A 51 22.99 -6.61 35.52
CA VAL A 51 22.47 -7.72 34.71
C VAL A 51 23.06 -9.00 35.28
N LYS A 52 22.28 -9.68 36.12
CA LYS A 52 22.64 -10.89 36.83
C LYS A 52 22.86 -11.97 35.79
N ASP A 53 24.12 -12.34 35.58
CA ASP A 53 24.64 -13.47 34.80
C ASP A 53 23.60 -14.17 33.92
N SER A 54 23.09 -13.47 32.90
CA SER A 54 22.21 -14.08 31.92
C SER A 54 22.96 -15.22 31.24
N SER A 55 22.30 -16.38 31.15
CA SER A 55 22.85 -17.59 30.54
C SER A 55 23.37 -17.26 29.14
N THR A 56 24.45 -17.91 28.69
CA THR A 56 25.03 -17.69 27.34
C THR A 56 23.96 -17.72 26.24
N LEU A 57 22.94 -18.58 26.40
CA LEU A 57 21.81 -18.71 25.49
C LEU A 57 20.91 -17.46 25.44
N GLU A 58 20.68 -16.79 26.58
CA GLU A 58 19.86 -15.58 26.63
C GLU A 58 20.55 -14.42 25.90
N LYS A 59 21.88 -14.34 25.99
CA LYS A 59 22.68 -13.36 25.26
C LYS A 59 22.66 -13.62 23.76
N GLU A 60 22.79 -14.88 23.35
CA GLU A 60 22.72 -15.28 21.94
C GLU A 60 21.33 -15.01 21.34
N CYS A 61 20.25 -15.32 22.05
CA CYS A 61 18.89 -15.03 21.60
C CYS A 61 18.65 -13.54 21.41
N VAL A 62 19.06 -12.71 22.37
CA VAL A 62 18.92 -11.24 22.26
C VAL A 62 19.75 -10.70 21.10
N GLU A 63 20.96 -11.23 20.85
CA GLU A 63 21.78 -10.85 19.71
C GLU A 63 21.13 -11.22 18.37
N ILE A 64 20.54 -12.42 18.28
CA ILE A 64 19.78 -12.88 17.11
C ILE A 64 18.58 -11.96 16.88
N ASP A 65 17.78 -11.72 17.91
CA ASP A 65 16.56 -10.91 17.80
C ASP A 65 16.88 -9.50 17.29
N ILE A 66 17.87 -8.82 17.89
CA ILE A 66 18.31 -7.48 17.46
C ILE A 66 18.84 -7.50 16.02
N LYS A 67 19.60 -8.53 15.64
CA LYS A 67 20.20 -8.62 14.31
C LYS A 67 19.15 -8.85 13.22
N TYR A 68 18.09 -9.61 13.52
CA TYR A 68 17.10 -10.03 12.54
C TYR A 68 15.78 -9.26 12.60
N GLU A 69 15.51 -8.48 13.65
CA GLU A 69 14.29 -7.67 13.79
C GLU A 69 13.99 -6.84 12.53
N GLY A 70 14.98 -6.11 12.02
CA GLY A 70 14.83 -5.30 10.82
C GLY A 70 14.57 -6.10 9.54
N PHE A 71 15.06 -7.34 9.46
CA PHE A 71 14.82 -8.22 8.33
C PHE A 71 13.40 -8.80 8.39
N ILE A 72 13.01 -9.30 9.57
CA ILE A 72 11.68 -9.84 9.82
C ILE A 72 10.61 -8.79 9.55
N MET A 73 10.80 -7.55 10.02
CA MET A 73 9.87 -6.45 9.76
C MET A 73 9.68 -6.17 8.26
N ARG A 74 10.76 -6.15 7.47
CA ARG A 74 10.67 -5.95 6.02
C ARG A 74 9.96 -7.11 5.33
N GLN A 75 10.27 -8.34 5.71
CA GLN A 75 9.61 -9.53 5.16
C GLN A 75 8.12 -9.55 5.49
N GLN A 76 7.74 -9.23 6.74
CA GLN A 76 6.35 -9.13 7.14
C GLN A 76 5.60 -8.05 6.34
N SER A 77 6.21 -6.88 6.12
CA SER A 77 5.61 -5.84 5.27
C SER A 77 5.41 -6.32 3.83
N GLN A 78 6.37 -7.05 3.25
CA GLN A 78 6.25 -7.61 1.91
C GLN A 78 5.14 -8.66 1.84
N LEU A 79 5.10 -9.58 2.81
CA LEU A 79 4.06 -10.60 2.91
C LEU A 79 2.67 -9.99 3.06
N GLN A 80 2.52 -8.93 3.87
CA GLN A 80 1.24 -8.23 4.00
C GLN A 80 0.79 -7.60 2.68
N GLN A 81 1.71 -6.96 1.93
CA GLN A 81 1.38 -6.41 0.62
C GLN A 81 0.97 -7.51 -0.38
N MET A 82 1.69 -8.63 -0.40
CA MET A 82 1.35 -9.78 -1.24
C MET A 82 0.01 -10.40 -0.85
N ALA A 83 -0.27 -10.55 0.44
CA ALA A 83 -1.53 -11.07 0.95
C ALA A 83 -2.72 -10.19 0.53
N ARG A 84 -2.57 -8.85 0.58
CA ARG A 84 -3.61 -7.92 0.09
C ARG A 84 -3.92 -8.14 -1.39
N GLN A 85 -2.90 -8.41 -2.21
CA GLN A 85 -3.08 -8.66 -3.64
C GLN A 85 -3.74 -10.01 -3.93
N GLN A 86 -3.49 -11.04 -3.11
CA GLN A 86 -4.08 -12.36 -3.29
C GLN A 86 -5.61 -12.37 -3.17
N HIS A 87 -6.17 -11.54 -2.30
CA HIS A 87 -7.61 -11.44 -2.08
C HIS A 87 -8.32 -10.56 -3.12
N ARG A 88 -7.60 -10.01 -4.10
CA ARG A 88 -8.20 -9.19 -5.15
C ARG A 88 -9.12 -10.07 -6.02
N PRO A 89 -10.41 -9.73 -6.14
CA PRO A 89 -11.34 -10.48 -6.98
C PRO A 89 -11.06 -10.24 -8.46
N LEU A 90 -11.29 -11.27 -9.26
CA LEU A 90 -11.25 -11.25 -10.71
C LEU A 90 -12.68 -11.17 -11.24
N PRO A 91 -12.97 -10.33 -12.25
CA PRO A 91 -14.26 -10.36 -12.94
C PRO A 91 -14.48 -11.71 -13.63
N GLU A 92 -15.68 -12.26 -13.55
CA GLU A 92 -16.01 -13.55 -14.20
C GLU A 92 -16.07 -13.45 -15.73
N ASP A 93 -16.37 -12.26 -16.25
CA ASP A 93 -16.48 -11.96 -17.68
C ASP A 93 -15.13 -11.66 -18.35
N LEU A 94 -14.02 -12.00 -17.68
CA LEU A 94 -12.68 -11.66 -18.15
C LEU A 94 -12.23 -12.61 -19.27
N ASP A 95 -12.00 -12.06 -20.46
CA ASP A 95 -11.43 -12.82 -21.58
C ASP A 95 -9.90 -12.89 -21.49
N TYR A 96 -9.39 -14.05 -21.07
CA TYR A 96 -7.95 -14.31 -21.00
C TYR A 96 -7.32 -14.52 -22.38
N TYR A 97 -8.07 -14.93 -23.41
CA TYR A 97 -7.51 -15.15 -24.75
C TYR A 97 -7.13 -13.84 -25.43
N ALA A 98 -7.87 -12.76 -25.15
CA ALA A 98 -7.57 -11.41 -25.61
C ALA A 98 -6.27 -10.83 -25.02
N MET A 99 -5.74 -11.40 -23.93
CA MET A 99 -4.55 -10.89 -23.24
C MET A 99 -3.26 -11.42 -23.87
N THR A 100 -2.70 -10.68 -24.82
CA THR A 100 -1.46 -11.06 -25.53
C THR A 100 -0.21 -11.08 -24.66
N THR A 101 -0.22 -10.42 -23.50
CA THR A 101 0.92 -10.37 -22.57
C THR A 101 1.04 -11.61 -21.69
N LEU A 102 0.03 -12.49 -21.68
CA LEU A 102 0.05 -13.76 -20.96
C LEU A 102 0.60 -14.87 -21.85
N SER A 103 1.36 -15.77 -21.24
CA SER A 103 1.81 -16.99 -21.90
C SER A 103 0.61 -17.81 -22.42
N LEU A 104 0.84 -18.59 -23.49
CA LEU A 104 -0.21 -19.44 -24.06
C LEU A 104 -0.74 -20.45 -23.03
N GLU A 105 0.17 -21.07 -22.28
CA GLU A 105 -0.16 -22.02 -21.21
C GLU A 105 -1.02 -21.37 -20.12
N ALA A 106 -0.63 -20.17 -19.65
CA ALA A 106 -1.43 -19.46 -18.65
C ALA A 106 -2.82 -19.10 -19.18
N ARG A 107 -2.94 -18.62 -20.43
CA ARG A 107 -4.23 -18.32 -21.05
C ARG A 107 -5.15 -19.52 -21.10
N GLU A 108 -4.65 -20.66 -21.55
CA GLU A 108 -5.44 -21.89 -21.62
C GLU A 108 -5.89 -22.36 -20.24
N LYS A 109 -4.99 -22.36 -19.26
CA LYS A 109 -5.28 -22.86 -17.91
C LYS A 109 -6.21 -21.93 -17.13
N LEU A 110 -5.98 -20.62 -17.19
CA LEU A 110 -6.83 -19.61 -16.55
C LEU A 110 -8.23 -19.59 -17.19
N SER A 111 -8.33 -19.75 -18.51
CA SER A 111 -9.63 -19.83 -19.20
C SER A 111 -10.44 -21.07 -18.81
N LYS A 112 -9.77 -22.20 -18.55
CA LYS A 112 -10.40 -23.45 -18.12
C LYS A 112 -10.83 -23.43 -16.65
N ILE A 113 -9.96 -22.96 -15.76
CA ILE A 113 -10.17 -23.01 -14.30
C ILE A 113 -11.02 -21.84 -13.80
N ARG A 114 -10.94 -20.68 -14.47
CA ARG A 114 -11.64 -19.43 -14.12
C ARG A 114 -11.55 -19.09 -12.62
N PRO A 115 -10.35 -18.76 -12.12
CA PRO A 115 -10.16 -18.43 -10.72
C PRO A 115 -10.92 -17.16 -10.32
N GLN A 116 -11.52 -17.15 -9.13
CA GLN A 116 -12.23 -15.99 -8.59
C GLN A 116 -11.30 -14.92 -8.02
N THR A 117 -10.08 -15.31 -7.66
CA THR A 117 -9.09 -14.41 -7.04
C THR A 117 -7.71 -14.56 -7.66
N ILE A 118 -6.90 -13.50 -7.57
CA ILE A 118 -5.50 -13.52 -8.00
C ILE A 118 -4.69 -14.60 -7.25
N GLY A 119 -4.97 -14.79 -5.95
CA GLY A 119 -4.31 -15.83 -5.16
C GLY A 119 -4.58 -17.24 -5.68
N GLN A 120 -5.81 -17.52 -6.13
CA GLN A 120 -6.15 -18.79 -6.75
C GLN A 120 -5.45 -18.96 -8.11
N ALA A 121 -5.45 -17.91 -8.95
CA ALA A 121 -4.74 -17.91 -10.23
C ALA A 121 -3.25 -18.24 -10.08
N SER A 122 -2.60 -17.70 -9.05
CA SER A 122 -1.17 -17.94 -8.77
C SER A 122 -0.84 -19.39 -8.39
N ARG A 123 -1.81 -20.18 -7.95
CA ARG A 123 -1.62 -21.59 -7.57
C ARG A 123 -1.92 -22.56 -8.71
N VAL A 124 -2.43 -22.07 -9.84
CA VAL A 124 -2.67 -22.89 -11.02
C VAL A 124 -1.34 -23.33 -11.61
N GLY A 125 -1.08 -24.64 -11.61
CA GLY A 125 0.16 -25.18 -12.15
C GLY A 125 0.31 -24.82 -13.63
N GLY A 126 1.43 -24.21 -14.03
CA GLY A 126 1.66 -23.68 -15.38
C GLY A 126 1.34 -22.20 -15.57
N VAL A 127 0.88 -21.51 -14.52
CA VAL A 127 0.84 -20.05 -14.48
C VAL A 127 2.11 -19.57 -13.81
N SER A 128 2.91 -18.77 -14.52
CA SER A 128 4.17 -18.24 -13.98
C SER A 128 3.93 -16.98 -13.11
N PRO A 129 4.85 -16.63 -12.19
CA PRO A 129 4.78 -15.37 -11.46
C PRO A 129 4.79 -14.13 -12.38
N ALA A 130 5.41 -14.24 -13.56
CA ALA A 130 5.40 -13.19 -14.58
C ALA A 130 3.99 -12.99 -15.16
N ASP A 131 3.27 -14.09 -15.43
CA ASP A 131 1.89 -14.04 -15.92
C ASP A 131 0.95 -13.37 -14.91
N ILE A 132 1.09 -13.68 -13.61
CA ILE A 132 0.31 -13.04 -12.54
C ILE A 132 0.58 -11.53 -12.49
N THR A 133 1.85 -11.13 -12.63
CA THR A 133 2.24 -9.72 -12.68
C THR A 133 1.63 -9.02 -13.90
N ALA A 134 1.69 -9.65 -15.08
CA ALA A 134 1.09 -9.13 -16.30
C ALA A 134 -0.43 -8.97 -16.16
N LEU A 135 -1.11 -9.96 -15.58
CA LEU A 135 -2.54 -9.91 -15.28
C LEU A 135 -2.90 -8.72 -14.38
N LEU A 136 -2.15 -8.51 -13.29
CA LEU A 136 -2.36 -7.37 -12.39
C LEU A 136 -2.21 -6.02 -13.09
N ILE A 137 -1.22 -5.89 -13.97
CA ILE A 137 -0.97 -4.66 -14.75
C ILE A 137 -2.13 -4.39 -15.70
N ILE A 138 -2.63 -5.42 -16.41
CA ILE A 138 -3.77 -5.29 -17.32
C ILE A 138 -5.02 -4.85 -16.56
N LEU A 139 -5.33 -5.49 -15.42
CA LEU A 139 -6.48 -5.15 -14.60
C LEU A 139 -6.42 -3.71 -14.10
N GLU A 140 -5.24 -3.26 -13.67
CA GLU A 140 -5.04 -1.88 -13.23
C GLU A 140 -5.14 -0.88 -14.38
N THR A 141 -4.60 -1.21 -15.55
CA THR A 141 -4.70 -0.38 -16.76
C THR A 141 -6.15 -0.23 -17.21
N ASN A 142 -6.91 -1.31 -17.22
CA ASN A 142 -8.33 -1.30 -17.57
C ASN A 142 -9.15 -0.48 -16.57
N ARG A 143 -8.86 -0.61 -15.26
CA ARG A 143 -9.49 0.19 -14.20
C ARG A 143 -9.23 1.69 -14.39
N ARG A 144 -7.98 2.08 -14.69
CA ARG A 144 -7.60 3.48 -14.94
C ARG A 144 -8.27 4.05 -16.19
N LYS A 145 -8.31 3.29 -17.28
CA LYS A 145 -9.02 3.68 -18.53
C LYS A 145 -10.51 3.91 -18.28
N ALA A 146 -11.17 2.99 -17.57
CA ALA A 146 -12.60 3.13 -17.23
C ALA A 146 -12.86 4.35 -16.33
N GLN A 147 -11.97 4.64 -15.38
CA GLN A 147 -12.08 5.80 -14.51
C GLN A 147 -11.89 7.12 -15.29
N GLU A 148 -10.91 7.16 -16.21
CA GLU A 148 -10.68 8.33 -17.05
C GLU A 148 -11.85 8.58 -18.01
N GLN A 149 -12.40 7.53 -18.61
CA GLN A 149 -13.60 7.63 -19.45
C GLN A 149 -14.77 8.23 -18.68
N ARG A 150 -15.04 7.76 -17.45
CA ARG A 150 -16.10 8.34 -16.60
C ARG A 150 -15.82 9.80 -16.26
N ARG A 151 -14.56 10.14 -15.97
CA ARG A 151 -14.15 11.53 -15.67
C ARG A 151 -14.38 12.44 -16.86
N CYS A 152 -13.96 12.03 -18.06
CA CYS A 152 -14.23 12.74 -19.31
C CYS A 152 -15.72 12.86 -19.57
N GLN A 153 -16.50 11.80 -19.35
CA GLN A 153 -17.94 11.78 -19.59
C GLN A 153 -18.70 12.74 -18.64
N LEU A 154 -18.31 12.78 -17.36
CA LEU A 154 -18.85 13.72 -16.38
C LEU A 154 -18.48 15.18 -16.70
N LEU A 155 -17.22 15.41 -17.11
CA LEU A 155 -16.78 16.74 -17.56
C LEU A 155 -17.58 17.19 -18.78
N THR A 156 -17.77 16.32 -19.77
CA THR A 156 -18.58 16.61 -20.96
C THR A 156 -20.02 16.91 -20.61
N SER A 157 -20.66 16.14 -19.71
CA SER A 157 -22.06 16.39 -19.34
C SER A 157 -22.27 17.75 -18.66
N VAL A 158 -21.28 18.25 -17.90
CA VAL A 158 -21.36 19.58 -17.27
C VAL A 158 -21.19 20.71 -18.31
N MET A 159 -20.47 20.46 -19.41
CA MET A 159 -20.27 21.46 -20.47
C MET A 159 -21.50 21.58 -21.40
N VAL A 160 -22.25 20.50 -21.61
CA VAL A 160 -23.45 20.48 -22.50
C VAL A 160 -24.66 21.25 -21.91
N ASP A 161 -24.72 21.45 -20.59
CA ASP A 161 -25.83 22.20 -19.98
C ASP A 161 -25.79 23.72 -20.27
N GLN A 162 -24.64 24.29 -20.66
CA GLN A 162 -24.55 25.72 -21.00
C GLN A 162 -25.12 26.03 -22.39
N ASP A 163 -25.03 25.10 -23.34
CA ASP A 163 -25.56 25.29 -24.69
C ASP A 163 -27.08 25.12 -24.77
N LYS A 164 -27.68 24.39 -23.82
CA LYS A 164 -29.14 24.21 -23.72
C LYS A 164 -29.88 25.48 -23.31
N CYS A 165 -29.18 26.45 -22.70
CA CYS A 165 -29.74 27.73 -22.30
C CYS A 165 -29.72 28.81 -23.39
N ILE A 166 -29.12 28.57 -24.57
CA ILE A 166 -29.01 29.58 -25.64
C ILE A 166 -30.14 29.44 -26.69
N THR A 167 -30.86 28.32 -26.74
CA THR A 167 -31.87 28.04 -27.78
C THR A 167 -33.32 28.26 -27.33
N ALA A 168 -33.59 29.26 -26.49
CA ALA A 168 -34.97 29.73 -26.33
C ALA A 168 -35.38 30.49 -27.61
N PRO A 169 -36.45 30.10 -28.33
CA PRO A 169 -36.94 30.88 -29.46
C PRO A 169 -37.32 32.27 -28.95
N LEU A 170 -36.67 33.31 -29.50
CA LEU A 170 -37.09 34.70 -29.28
C LEU A 170 -38.59 34.80 -29.64
N PRO A 171 -39.44 35.35 -28.75
CA PRO A 171 -40.83 35.55 -29.10
C PRO A 171 -40.90 36.47 -30.31
N GLU A 172 -41.51 35.97 -31.38
CA GLU A 172 -41.80 36.73 -32.59
C GLU A 172 -42.43 38.06 -32.20
N THR A 173 -41.77 39.13 -32.63
CA THR A 173 -42.17 40.50 -32.37
C THR A 173 -43.63 40.72 -32.74
N LEU A 174 -44.41 41.21 -31.79
CA LEU A 174 -45.78 41.71 -31.98
C LEU A 174 -45.88 42.57 -33.24
N ASN A 175 -46.62 42.06 -34.22
CA ASN A 175 -46.99 42.75 -35.44
C ASN A 175 -47.95 43.92 -35.12
N PRO A 176 -47.61 45.19 -35.45
CA PRO A 176 -48.43 46.35 -35.11
C PRO A 176 -49.71 46.51 -35.96
N GLN A 177 -50.04 45.59 -36.87
CA GLN A 177 -51.22 45.69 -37.74
C GLN A 177 -52.54 45.11 -37.16
N LYS A 178 -52.61 44.82 -35.86
CA LYS A 178 -53.86 44.38 -35.19
C LYS A 178 -54.24 45.28 -34.01
N ILE A 179 -54.34 46.59 -34.26
CA ILE A 179 -55.10 47.50 -33.40
C ILE A 179 -56.09 48.21 -34.33
N CYS A 180 -57.32 47.70 -34.37
CA CYS A 180 -58.49 48.36 -34.91
C CYS A 180 -59.38 48.77 -33.74
#